data_AF-A0A8H9C8M2-F1
#
_entry.id   AF-A0A8H9C8M2-F1
#
_cell.length_a   1.000
_cell.length_b   1.000
_cell.length_c   1.000
_cell.angle_alpha   90.00
_cell.angle_beta   90.00
_cell.angle_gamma   90.00
#
_symmetry.space_group_name_H-M   'P 1'
#
loop_
_entity.id
_entity.type
_entity.pdbx_description
1 polymer ?
#
loop_
_entity_poly.entity_id
_entity_poly.type
_entity_poly.pdbx_seq_one_letter_code
_entity_poly.pdbx_strand_id
1 'polypeptide(L)'
;MPSILPATWSAAETALWERIRSHPFEHPDQVLDFTRRLARDRDWSLAFARAAVEAYRRFCFLACTSGEPVTPSEEVDEVWHLHLTYSRDYWEVWCGAVLRTALHHDPTSGGPAEQGRYARQYAATLARHEAYFGQPDPALWPGTGERFGRRPRYRIVDTRSNLVVARPRLGRRLLSALAGAILLAPRPALALPLNPLDWPGPPFLWLDGILAAVALLVGVVLRARCRQAVRMVPSSDLGLPELAYLAGGPDRVADVTALALHTCGAGNIDPPRGLWVSARGIALPPDIEAFRPPDGLATRGQLLRRLAGPTERLAERLAARGLCPSAEQRRRTLVVSLSAVALVLALGLAKVAWVAGTGRPVGYLVGLMIATVIVAIVIHIRPITCTTAGAQALDRHRARHARAARAPLRHEIPFAFALGGAAALAGTEFASLRRFFVTDSGGGDGSGSAGDGGSGGGGGCGGCGGGGGD
;
A
#
# COMPACT_ATOMS: atom_id res chain seq x y z
N MET A 1 18.78 7.21 -2.22
CA MET A 1 18.31 6.67 -3.52
C MET A 1 18.52 7.75 -4.56
N PRO A 2 19.21 7.47 -5.68
CA PRO A 2 19.38 8.47 -6.73
C PRO A 2 18.02 8.88 -7.28
N SER A 3 17.75 10.18 -7.37
CA SER A 3 16.62 10.72 -8.12
C SER A 3 16.84 10.47 -9.61
N ILE A 4 15.78 10.17 -10.36
CA ILE A 4 15.86 10.18 -11.81
C ILE A 4 16.21 11.60 -12.26
N LEU A 5 17.32 11.74 -12.98
CA LEU A 5 17.69 13.01 -13.56
C LEU A 5 16.79 13.31 -14.76
N PRO A 6 16.33 14.56 -14.93
CA PRO A 6 15.57 14.94 -16.11
C PRO A 6 16.40 14.69 -17.36
N ALA A 7 15.77 14.14 -18.40
CA ALA A 7 16.41 13.86 -19.66
C ALA A 7 16.73 15.18 -20.40
N THR A 8 17.92 15.26 -21.00
CA THR A 8 18.26 16.33 -21.94
C THR A 8 17.77 15.97 -23.32
N TRP A 9 16.97 16.83 -23.92
CA TRP A 9 16.38 16.59 -25.24
C TRP A 9 17.39 16.88 -26.35
N SER A 10 17.62 15.91 -27.22
CA SER A 10 18.34 16.11 -28.48
C SER A 10 17.48 16.87 -29.49
N ALA A 11 18.11 17.40 -30.54
CA ALA A 11 17.39 18.05 -31.64
C ALA A 11 16.44 17.06 -32.36
N ALA A 12 16.85 15.79 -32.52
CA ALA A 12 16.03 14.76 -33.14
C ALA A 12 14.79 14.42 -32.30
N GLU A 13 14.95 14.30 -30.97
CA GLU A 13 13.84 14.07 -30.05
C GLU A 13 12.88 15.26 -30.03
N THR A 14 13.40 16.49 -30.02
CA THR A 14 12.58 17.70 -30.08
C THR A 14 11.72 17.73 -31.35
N ALA A 15 12.34 17.45 -32.51
CA ALA A 15 11.64 17.39 -33.79
C ALA A 15 10.60 16.26 -33.84
N LEU A 16 10.88 15.10 -33.24
CA LEU A 16 9.91 14.00 -33.13
C LEU A 16 8.69 14.42 -32.31
N TRP A 17 8.93 15.01 -31.13
CA TRP A 17 7.85 15.44 -30.25
C TRP A 17 6.98 16.54 -30.85
N GLU A 18 7.56 17.47 -31.61
CA GLU A 18 6.79 18.48 -32.34
C GLU A 18 5.84 17.86 -33.37
N ARG A 19 6.28 16.85 -34.12
CA ARG A 19 5.40 16.09 -35.04
C ARG A 19 4.29 15.36 -34.28
N ILE A 20 4.63 14.65 -33.21
CA ILE A 20 3.66 13.92 -32.38
C ILE A 20 2.60 14.86 -31.80
N ARG A 21 3.01 16.01 -31.27
CA ARG A 21 2.13 17.02 -30.68
C ARG A 21 1.22 17.69 -31.72
N SER A 22 1.70 17.88 -32.94
CA SER A 22 0.95 18.56 -34.01
C SER A 22 -0.08 17.68 -34.71
N HIS A 23 -0.02 16.35 -34.57
CA HIS A 23 -1.04 15.45 -35.10
C HIS A 23 -2.42 15.70 -34.45
N PRO A 24 -3.47 15.98 -35.24
CA PRO A 24 -4.81 16.25 -34.70
C PRO A 24 -5.57 14.96 -34.38
N PHE A 25 -5.98 14.78 -33.12
CA PHE A 25 -6.94 13.75 -32.69
C PHE A 25 -8.35 14.32 -32.45
N GLU A 26 -8.55 15.61 -32.72
CA GLU A 26 -9.86 16.27 -32.66
C GLU A 26 -10.06 17.06 -33.95
N HIS A 27 -11.27 16.94 -34.52
CA HIS A 27 -11.66 17.64 -35.73
C HIS A 27 -12.97 18.38 -35.43
N PRO A 28 -12.97 19.72 -35.35
CA PRO A 28 -14.16 20.50 -35.00
C PRO A 28 -15.37 20.23 -35.89
N ASP A 29 -15.12 19.91 -37.16
CA ASP A 29 -16.14 19.66 -38.17
C ASP A 29 -16.77 18.26 -38.06
N GLN A 30 -16.23 17.38 -37.20
CA GLN A 30 -16.74 16.03 -36.99
C GLN A 30 -17.53 15.95 -35.68
N VAL A 31 -18.80 15.55 -35.78
CA VAL A 31 -19.68 15.35 -34.61
C VAL A 31 -19.12 14.30 -33.64
N LEU A 32 -18.48 13.25 -34.17
CA LEU A 32 -17.85 12.19 -33.41
C LEU A 32 -16.43 11.93 -33.91
N ASP A 33 -15.52 12.83 -33.55
CA ASP A 33 -14.09 12.64 -33.78
C ASP A 33 -13.49 11.54 -32.89
N PHE A 34 -12.20 11.29 -33.06
CA PHE A 34 -11.45 10.27 -32.33
C PHE A 34 -11.60 10.39 -30.80
N THR A 35 -11.42 11.58 -30.25
CA THR A 35 -11.40 11.80 -28.79
C THR A 35 -12.81 11.72 -28.18
N ARG A 36 -13.84 12.24 -28.86
CA ARG A 36 -15.24 12.08 -28.44
C ARG A 36 -15.69 10.61 -28.53
N ARG A 37 -15.24 9.88 -29.54
CA ARG A 37 -15.50 8.44 -29.63
C ARG A 37 -14.86 7.68 -28.48
N LEU A 38 -13.59 7.97 -28.15
CA LEU A 38 -12.91 7.38 -27.00
C LEU A 38 -13.68 7.61 -25.70
N ALA A 39 -14.09 8.87 -25.45
CA ALA A 39 -14.85 9.25 -24.27
C ALA A 39 -16.16 8.45 -24.15
N ARG A 40 -16.92 8.33 -25.25
CA ARG A 40 -18.15 7.55 -25.30
C ARG A 40 -17.91 6.06 -25.08
N ASP A 41 -16.97 5.47 -25.81
CA ASP A 41 -16.77 4.02 -25.86
C ASP A 41 -16.16 3.47 -24.55
N ARG A 42 -15.52 4.32 -23.73
CA ARG A 42 -14.94 3.97 -22.42
C ARG A 42 -15.70 4.52 -21.22
N ASP A 43 -16.80 5.25 -21.44
CA ASP A 43 -17.54 5.99 -20.40
C ASP A 43 -16.62 6.95 -19.61
N TRP A 44 -15.76 7.67 -20.32
CA TRP A 44 -14.86 8.66 -19.76
C TRP A 44 -15.40 10.07 -19.97
N SER A 45 -15.09 10.97 -19.03
CA SER A 45 -15.26 12.40 -19.30
C SER A 45 -14.38 12.81 -20.48
N LEU A 46 -14.85 13.78 -21.29
CA LEU A 46 -14.06 14.28 -22.42
C LEU A 46 -12.70 14.84 -21.98
N ALA A 47 -12.63 15.46 -20.80
CA ALA A 47 -11.38 15.94 -20.21
C ALA A 47 -10.39 14.80 -19.94
N PHE A 48 -10.88 13.67 -19.40
CA PHE A 48 -10.04 12.50 -19.16
C PHE A 48 -9.58 11.84 -20.46
N ALA A 49 -10.47 11.73 -21.46
CA ALA A 49 -10.11 11.20 -22.78
C ALA A 49 -9.00 12.03 -23.44
N ARG A 50 -9.07 13.37 -23.39
CA ARG A 50 -7.98 14.25 -23.86
C ARG A 50 -6.67 14.02 -23.12
N ALA A 51 -6.73 13.88 -21.81
CA ALA A 51 -5.55 13.60 -21.00
C ALA A 51 -4.93 12.23 -21.33
N ALA A 52 -5.76 11.22 -21.60
CA ALA A 52 -5.30 9.90 -22.06
C ALA A 52 -4.66 9.96 -23.46
N VAL A 53 -5.20 10.75 -24.39
CA VAL A 53 -4.58 11.00 -25.70
C VAL A 53 -3.22 11.66 -25.56
N GLU A 54 -3.07 12.63 -24.66
CA GLU A 54 -1.77 13.24 -24.36
C GLU A 54 -0.79 12.24 -23.74
N ALA A 55 -1.25 11.35 -22.86
CA ALA A 55 -0.42 10.26 -22.34
C ALA A 55 -0.01 9.27 -23.43
N TYR A 56 -0.88 8.99 -24.41
CA TYR A 56 -0.58 8.17 -25.58
C TYR A 56 0.50 8.81 -26.48
N ARG A 57 0.43 10.13 -26.71
CA ARG A 57 1.50 10.85 -27.41
C ARG A 57 2.86 10.65 -26.74
N ARG A 58 2.92 10.82 -25.41
CA ARG A 58 4.14 10.61 -24.62
C ARG A 58 4.62 9.16 -24.71
N PHE A 59 3.71 8.19 -24.64
CA PHE A 59 4.04 6.79 -24.80
C PHE A 59 4.68 6.50 -26.17
N CYS A 60 4.10 6.98 -27.28
CA CYS A 60 4.69 6.80 -28.61
C CYS A 60 6.07 7.45 -28.72
N PHE A 61 6.26 8.65 -28.15
CA PHE A 61 7.58 9.27 -28.07
C PHE A 61 8.59 8.37 -27.34
N LEU A 62 8.20 7.79 -26.19
CA LEU A 62 9.07 6.87 -25.45
C LEU A 62 9.38 5.61 -26.26
N ALA A 63 8.39 5.05 -26.97
CA ALA A 63 8.55 3.87 -27.81
C ALA A 63 9.53 4.09 -28.98
N CYS A 64 9.52 5.27 -29.58
CA CYS A 64 10.41 5.62 -30.69
C CYS A 64 11.83 5.97 -30.24
N THR A 65 12.04 6.29 -28.95
CA THR A 65 13.34 6.78 -28.45
C THR A 65 14.04 5.79 -27.53
N SER A 66 13.34 4.73 -27.06
CA SER A 66 13.86 3.82 -26.05
C SER A 66 14.94 2.86 -26.55
N GLY A 67 14.90 2.46 -27.82
CA GLY A 67 15.72 1.35 -28.34
C GLY A 67 15.36 -0.02 -27.75
N GLU A 68 14.40 -0.06 -26.81
CA GLU A 68 13.85 -1.25 -26.18
C GLU A 68 12.32 -1.16 -26.18
N PRO A 69 11.59 -2.28 -26.25
CA PRO A 69 10.14 -2.24 -26.16
C PRO A 69 9.64 -1.56 -24.88
N VAL A 70 8.58 -0.76 -24.96
CA VAL A 70 7.92 -0.12 -23.81
C VAL A 70 6.50 -0.68 -23.60
N THR A 71 5.98 -0.59 -22.37
CA THR A 71 4.62 -1.05 -22.06
C THR A 71 3.73 0.11 -21.60
N PRO A 72 2.57 0.35 -22.23
CA PRO A 72 1.64 1.40 -21.84
C PRO A 72 0.89 1.05 -20.54
N SER A 73 0.17 1.99 -19.92
CA SER A 73 -0.89 1.68 -18.95
C SER A 73 -2.14 1.14 -19.66
N GLU A 74 -3.13 0.63 -18.91
CA GLU A 74 -4.40 0.22 -19.52
C GLU A 74 -5.09 1.41 -20.21
N GLU A 75 -5.12 2.58 -19.56
CA GLU A 75 -5.75 3.78 -20.13
C GLU A 75 -5.08 4.23 -21.44
N VAL A 76 -3.75 4.14 -21.53
CA VAL A 76 -3.00 4.50 -22.74
C VAL A 76 -3.15 3.44 -23.84
N ASP A 77 -3.21 2.18 -23.45
CA ASP A 77 -3.42 1.06 -24.37
C ASP A 77 -4.82 1.12 -25.02
N GLU A 78 -5.85 1.58 -24.30
CA GLU A 78 -7.18 1.82 -24.85
C GLU A 78 -7.18 2.90 -25.96
N VAL A 79 -6.37 3.96 -25.80
CA VAL A 79 -6.17 4.96 -26.87
C VAL A 79 -5.48 4.33 -28.08
N TRP A 80 -4.45 3.53 -27.83
CA TRP A 80 -3.69 2.87 -28.90
C TRP A 80 -4.55 1.86 -29.66
N HIS A 81 -5.33 1.03 -28.96
CA HIS A 81 -6.30 0.12 -29.56
C HIS A 81 -7.30 0.86 -30.43
N LEU A 82 -7.85 1.98 -29.97
CA LEU A 82 -8.74 2.78 -30.79
C LEU A 82 -8.01 3.31 -32.03
N HIS A 83 -6.78 3.81 -31.90
CA HIS A 83 -6.00 4.35 -33.02
C HIS A 83 -5.70 3.30 -34.09
N LEU A 84 -5.40 2.06 -33.71
CA LEU A 84 -5.23 0.94 -34.64
C LEU A 84 -6.48 0.71 -35.52
N THR A 85 -7.68 1.04 -35.03
CA THR A 85 -8.91 0.95 -35.84
C THR A 85 -9.04 2.07 -36.88
N TYR A 86 -8.35 3.20 -36.70
CA TYR A 86 -8.21 4.26 -37.71
C TYR A 86 -7.04 3.93 -38.63
N SER A 87 -7.08 2.75 -39.25
CA SER A 87 -5.91 2.10 -39.86
C SER A 87 -5.17 2.93 -40.91
N ARG A 88 -5.87 3.76 -41.69
CA ARG A 88 -5.25 4.68 -42.66
C ARG A 88 -4.46 5.79 -41.95
N ASP A 89 -5.08 6.43 -40.98
CA ASP A 89 -4.41 7.46 -40.17
C ASP A 89 -3.22 6.84 -39.43
N TYR A 90 -3.42 5.69 -38.78
CA TYR A 90 -2.38 5.00 -38.03
C TYR A 90 -1.16 4.63 -38.89
N TRP A 91 -1.36 3.96 -40.02
CA TRP A 91 -0.24 3.45 -40.80
C TRP A 91 0.38 4.51 -41.72
N GLU A 92 -0.45 5.26 -42.46
CA GLU A 92 0.04 6.17 -43.50
C GLU A 92 0.51 7.50 -42.88
N VAL A 93 -0.20 8.03 -41.89
CA VAL A 93 0.08 9.34 -41.30
C VAL A 93 0.88 9.21 -40.00
N TRP A 94 0.35 8.50 -39.01
CA TRP A 94 0.96 8.41 -37.68
C TRP A 94 2.29 7.67 -37.73
N CYS A 95 2.35 6.42 -38.20
CA CYS A 95 3.60 5.69 -38.34
C CYS A 95 4.47 6.26 -39.47
N GLY A 96 3.89 6.50 -40.65
CA GLY A 96 4.62 6.93 -41.84
C GLY A 96 5.20 8.35 -41.76
N ALA A 97 4.37 9.36 -41.50
CA ALA A 97 4.77 10.76 -41.56
C ALA A 97 5.16 11.35 -40.20
N VAL A 98 4.42 11.01 -39.13
CA VAL A 98 4.59 11.60 -37.80
C VAL A 98 5.73 10.92 -37.04
N LEU A 99 5.64 9.63 -36.77
CA LEU A 99 6.67 8.86 -36.05
C LEU A 99 7.88 8.60 -36.95
N ARG A 100 7.66 8.32 -38.24
CA ARG A 100 8.67 7.87 -39.21
C ARG A 100 9.34 6.55 -38.82
N THR A 101 8.62 5.72 -38.09
CA THR A 101 8.98 4.34 -37.75
C THR A 101 7.69 3.55 -37.56
N ALA A 102 7.74 2.26 -37.87
CA ALA A 102 6.62 1.37 -37.62
C ALA A 102 6.52 1.13 -36.12
N LEU A 103 5.30 1.22 -35.58
CA LEU A 103 5.03 0.90 -34.18
C LEU A 103 4.00 -0.23 -34.15
N HIS A 104 4.44 -1.42 -33.77
CA HIS A 104 3.59 -2.61 -33.74
C HIS A 104 3.02 -2.85 -32.33
N HIS A 105 1.79 -3.39 -32.28
CA HIS A 105 1.15 -3.86 -31.06
C HIS A 105 1.07 -5.38 -31.09
N ASP A 106 1.73 -6.04 -30.16
CA ASP A 106 1.80 -7.50 -30.09
C ASP A 106 0.94 -8.05 -28.95
N PRO A 107 0.18 -9.14 -29.16
CA PRO A 107 -0.51 -9.80 -28.07
C PRO A 107 0.46 -10.45 -27.08
N THR A 108 0.04 -10.56 -25.82
CA THR A 108 0.79 -11.30 -24.79
C THR A 108 0.69 -12.81 -24.99
N SER A 109 1.79 -13.54 -24.81
CA SER A 109 1.77 -15.02 -24.77
C SER A 109 1.21 -15.56 -23.45
N GLY A 110 1.02 -14.69 -22.45
CA GLY A 110 0.52 -15.04 -21.13
C GLY A 110 1.53 -15.79 -20.25
N GLY A 111 1.10 -16.11 -19.02
CA GLY A 111 1.90 -16.85 -18.05
C GLY A 111 2.79 -16.00 -17.13
N PRO A 112 3.35 -16.61 -16.05
CA PRO A 112 4.06 -15.86 -15.01
C PRO A 112 5.34 -15.16 -15.47
N ALA A 113 6.10 -15.77 -16.38
CA ALA A 113 7.33 -15.20 -16.91
C ALA A 113 7.05 -13.93 -17.74
N GLU A 114 6.03 -14.00 -18.59
CA GLU A 114 5.57 -12.90 -19.44
C GLU A 114 5.02 -11.74 -18.59
N GLN A 115 4.23 -12.05 -17.56
CA GLN A 115 3.77 -11.06 -16.58
C GLN A 115 4.93 -10.35 -15.87
N GLY A 116 5.95 -11.12 -15.45
CA GLY A 116 7.17 -10.57 -14.85
C GLY A 116 7.97 -9.67 -15.82
N ARG A 117 8.01 -10.02 -17.11
CA ARG A 117 8.61 -9.18 -18.16
C ARG A 117 7.88 -7.85 -18.31
N TYR A 118 6.57 -7.87 -18.55
CA TYR A 118 5.77 -6.65 -18.72
C TYR A 118 5.76 -5.77 -17.47
N ALA A 119 5.79 -6.37 -16.29
CA ALA A 119 5.97 -5.66 -15.03
C ALA A 119 7.25 -4.81 -14.99
N ARG A 120 8.40 -5.42 -15.33
CA ARG A 120 9.70 -4.72 -15.38
C ARG A 120 9.72 -3.65 -16.46
N GLN A 121 9.22 -4.00 -17.64
CA GLN A 121 9.15 -3.11 -18.80
C GLN A 121 8.25 -1.89 -18.53
N TYR A 122 7.11 -2.08 -17.86
CA TYR A 122 6.25 -0.99 -17.42
C TYR A 122 6.92 -0.08 -16.39
N ALA A 123 7.62 -0.65 -15.39
CA ALA A 123 8.37 0.16 -14.43
C ALA A 123 9.48 0.98 -15.10
N ALA A 124 10.17 0.40 -16.10
CA ALA A 124 11.14 1.11 -16.93
C ALA A 124 10.47 2.21 -17.78
N THR A 125 9.28 1.95 -18.33
CA THR A 125 8.50 2.93 -19.09
C THR A 125 8.14 4.13 -18.21
N LEU A 126 7.68 3.90 -16.97
CA LEU A 126 7.37 4.99 -16.03
C LEU A 126 8.61 5.76 -15.58
N ALA A 127 9.74 5.08 -15.39
CA ALA A 127 11.01 5.73 -15.07
C ALA A 127 11.46 6.65 -16.22
N ARG A 128 11.35 6.17 -17.46
CA ARG A 128 11.68 6.97 -18.65
C ARG A 128 10.70 8.12 -18.85
N HIS A 129 9.40 7.88 -18.66
CA HIS A 129 8.39 8.94 -18.65
C HIS A 129 8.76 10.02 -17.63
N GLU A 130 9.12 9.64 -16.40
CA GLU A 130 9.53 10.58 -15.36
C GLU A 130 10.75 11.42 -15.77
N ALA A 131 11.72 10.81 -16.45
CA ALA A 131 12.89 11.51 -16.96
C ALA A 131 12.52 12.58 -18.02
N TYR A 132 11.67 12.26 -19.01
CA TYR A 132 11.37 13.19 -20.11
C TYR A 132 10.26 14.19 -19.80
N PHE A 133 9.22 13.76 -19.09
CA PHE A 133 7.97 14.52 -18.93
C PHE A 133 7.63 14.83 -17.47
N GLY A 134 8.48 14.43 -16.52
CA GLY A 134 8.21 14.54 -15.10
C GLY A 134 7.24 13.48 -14.58
N GLN A 135 6.89 13.61 -13.30
CA GLN A 135 6.16 12.57 -12.58
C GLN A 135 4.82 12.24 -13.26
N PRO A 136 4.57 10.97 -13.64
CA PRO A 136 3.34 10.59 -14.33
C PRO A 136 2.12 10.65 -13.41
N ASP A 137 1.00 11.15 -13.96
CA ASP A 137 -0.31 11.21 -13.29
C ASP A 137 -0.78 9.79 -12.92
N PRO A 138 -0.97 9.48 -11.63
CA PRO A 138 -1.47 8.18 -11.18
C PRO A 138 -2.79 7.72 -11.83
N ALA A 139 -3.64 8.64 -12.27
CA ALA A 139 -4.91 8.30 -12.88
C ALA A 139 -4.76 7.72 -14.30
N LEU A 140 -3.70 8.10 -15.01
CA LEU A 140 -3.37 7.63 -16.36
C LEU A 140 -2.26 6.58 -16.36
N TRP A 141 -1.38 6.64 -15.36
CA TRP A 141 -0.22 5.77 -15.19
C TRP A 141 -0.21 5.21 -13.76
N PRO A 142 -1.08 4.21 -13.49
CA PRO A 142 -1.17 3.59 -12.17
C PRO A 142 0.11 2.84 -11.81
N GLY A 143 0.28 2.48 -10.53
CA GLY A 143 1.42 1.69 -10.08
C GLY A 143 1.41 0.27 -10.64
N THR A 144 2.57 -0.39 -10.70
CA THR A 144 2.72 -1.74 -11.29
C THR A 144 1.79 -2.76 -10.65
N GLY A 145 1.62 -2.72 -9.32
CA GLY A 145 0.71 -3.62 -8.61
C GLY A 145 -0.78 -3.39 -8.89
N GLU A 146 -1.17 -2.16 -9.22
CA GLU A 146 -2.54 -1.81 -9.61
C GLU A 146 -2.80 -2.23 -11.06
N ARG A 147 -1.86 -1.93 -11.96
CA ARG A 147 -1.93 -2.32 -13.37
C ARG A 147 -1.96 -3.84 -13.56
N PHE A 148 -1.07 -4.57 -12.90
CA PHE A 148 -0.98 -6.03 -13.03
C PHE A 148 -1.67 -6.76 -11.87
N GLY A 149 -2.77 -6.18 -11.38
CA GLY A 149 -3.61 -6.78 -10.35
C GLY A 149 -4.13 -8.16 -10.77
N ARG A 150 -4.48 -9.00 -9.79
CA ARG A 150 -4.98 -10.37 -10.04
C ARG A 150 -6.28 -10.44 -10.84
N ARG A 151 -7.09 -9.38 -10.80
CA ARG A 151 -8.35 -9.29 -11.54
C ARG A 151 -8.20 -8.14 -12.55
N PRO A 152 -8.63 -8.32 -13.80
CA PRO A 152 -8.64 -7.23 -14.76
C PRO A 152 -9.54 -6.11 -14.22
N ARG A 153 -9.07 -4.87 -14.35
CA ARG A 153 -9.79 -3.68 -13.89
C ARG A 153 -11.06 -3.44 -14.70
N TYR A 154 -10.97 -3.66 -16.01
CA TYR A 154 -12.06 -3.51 -16.96
C TYR A 154 -12.53 -4.87 -17.48
N ARG A 155 -13.84 -4.99 -17.71
CA ARG A 155 -14.45 -6.16 -18.36
C ARG A 155 -15.55 -5.65 -19.29
N ILE A 156 -15.61 -6.22 -20.49
CA ILE A 156 -16.76 -6.02 -21.36
C ILE A 156 -17.90 -6.85 -20.78
N VAL A 157 -19.00 -6.20 -20.41
CA VAL A 157 -20.19 -6.83 -19.86
C VAL A 157 -21.40 -6.47 -20.71
N ASP A 158 -22.26 -7.45 -20.97
CA ASP A 158 -23.55 -7.21 -21.60
C ASP A 158 -24.52 -6.68 -20.55
N THR A 159 -24.90 -5.41 -20.67
CA THR A 159 -25.81 -4.73 -19.73
C THR A 159 -27.27 -5.15 -19.89
N ARG A 160 -27.62 -5.93 -20.94
CA ARG A 160 -28.96 -6.55 -21.05
C ARG A 160 -29.12 -7.74 -20.11
N SER A 161 -28.03 -8.44 -19.83
CA SER A 161 -28.00 -9.63 -18.98
C SER A 161 -27.40 -9.38 -17.59
N ASN A 162 -26.75 -8.23 -17.37
CA ASN A 162 -26.04 -7.92 -16.13
C ASN A 162 -26.44 -6.54 -15.57
N LEU A 163 -26.63 -6.47 -14.25
CA LEU A 163 -26.83 -5.21 -13.53
C LEU A 163 -25.48 -4.68 -13.00
N VAL A 164 -25.11 -3.46 -13.41
CA VAL A 164 -23.90 -2.78 -12.92
C VAL A 164 -24.28 -1.76 -11.86
N VAL A 165 -23.92 -2.04 -10.60
CA VAL A 165 -24.23 -1.16 -9.46
C VAL A 165 -22.98 -0.44 -8.98
N ALA A 166 -23.06 0.88 -8.82
CA ALA A 166 -21.98 1.68 -8.27
C ALA A 166 -21.69 1.28 -6.81
N ARG A 167 -20.40 1.26 -6.40
CA ARG A 167 -20.02 0.89 -5.04
C ARG A 167 -20.53 1.94 -4.02
N PRO A 168 -21.23 1.53 -2.94
CA PRO A 168 -21.75 2.47 -1.95
C PRO A 168 -20.60 3.14 -1.19
N ARG A 169 -20.60 4.47 -1.13
CA ARG A 169 -19.60 5.28 -0.39
C ARG A 169 -20.07 5.53 1.05
N LEU A 170 -20.22 4.48 1.86
CA LEU A 170 -20.60 4.65 3.28
C LEU A 170 -19.42 5.28 4.06
N GLY A 171 -19.55 6.55 4.46
CA GLY A 171 -18.50 7.28 5.17
C GLY A 171 -18.39 6.90 6.65
N ARG A 172 -17.17 6.86 7.19
CA ARG A 172 -16.85 6.63 8.63
C ARG A 172 -17.68 7.47 9.61
N ARG A 173 -18.17 8.64 9.18
CA ARG A 173 -18.99 9.57 9.98
C ARG A 173 -20.37 8.99 10.37
N LEU A 174 -20.98 8.18 9.50
CA LEU A 174 -22.28 7.57 9.76
C LEU A 174 -22.18 6.47 10.85
N LEU A 175 -21.10 5.69 10.81
CA LEU A 175 -20.78 4.67 11.83
C LEU A 175 -20.46 5.29 13.20
N SER A 176 -19.75 6.42 13.23
CA SER A 176 -19.48 7.15 14.48
C SER A 176 -20.71 7.84 15.07
N ALA A 177 -21.65 8.30 14.23
CA ALA A 177 -22.90 8.91 14.70
C ALA A 177 -23.82 7.87 15.38
N LEU A 178 -23.88 6.65 14.84
CA LEU A 178 -24.58 5.51 15.44
C LEU A 178 -23.98 5.10 16.79
N ALA A 179 -22.65 5.14 16.94
CA ALA A 179 -22.00 4.86 18.22
C ALA A 179 -22.19 5.98 19.27
N GLY A 180 -22.24 7.24 18.84
CA GLY A 180 -22.47 8.39 19.73
C GLY A 180 -23.89 8.46 20.30
N ALA A 181 -24.88 8.00 19.54
CA ALA A 181 -26.28 7.95 19.99
C ALA A 181 -26.50 7.01 21.19
N ILE A 182 -25.64 6.00 21.38
CA ILE A 182 -25.69 5.06 22.52
C ILE A 182 -25.18 5.72 23.82
N LEU A 183 -24.31 6.73 23.73
CA LEU A 183 -23.75 7.47 24.87
C LEU A 183 -24.66 8.58 25.42
N LEU A 184 -25.72 8.94 24.70
CA LEU A 184 -26.62 10.06 25.00
C LEU A 184 -27.97 9.66 25.62
N ALA A 185 -28.14 8.38 26.01
CA ALA A 185 -29.36 7.93 26.68
C ALA A 185 -29.57 8.63 28.05
N PRO A 186 -30.83 8.96 28.41
CA PRO A 186 -31.14 9.86 29.53
C PRO A 186 -30.82 9.23 30.90
N ARG A 187 -30.39 10.09 31.84
CA ARG A 187 -29.88 9.74 33.17
C ARG A 187 -30.98 9.86 34.23
N PRO A 188 -31.26 8.85 35.06
CA PRO A 188 -31.88 9.08 36.35
C PRO A 188 -30.79 9.47 37.37
N ALA A 189 -30.96 10.63 38.00
CA ALA A 189 -30.20 11.00 39.19
C ALA A 189 -30.67 10.11 40.35
N LEU A 190 -29.87 9.11 40.73
CA LEU A 190 -30.18 8.19 41.83
C LEU A 190 -29.28 8.48 43.03
N ALA A 191 -29.89 8.62 44.21
CA ALA A 191 -29.20 8.54 45.49
C ALA A 191 -28.70 7.10 45.68
N LEU A 192 -27.50 6.81 45.20
CA LEU A 192 -26.88 5.49 45.26
C LEU A 192 -26.06 5.34 46.55
N PRO A 193 -26.01 4.14 47.15
CA PRO A 193 -25.14 3.88 48.30
C PRO A 193 -23.67 4.12 47.94
N LEU A 194 -22.83 4.46 48.92
CA LEU A 194 -21.42 4.81 48.70
C LEU A 194 -20.60 3.69 48.04
N ASN A 195 -20.95 2.42 48.28
CA ASN A 195 -20.31 1.26 47.69
C ASN A 195 -20.95 0.88 46.34
N PRO A 196 -20.23 0.98 45.20
CA PRO A 196 -20.74 0.60 43.88
C PRO A 196 -21.16 -0.86 43.74
N LEU A 197 -20.59 -1.75 44.56
CA LEU A 197 -20.93 -3.18 44.52
C LEU A 197 -22.37 -3.45 44.99
N ASP A 198 -22.96 -2.54 45.76
CA ASP A 198 -24.35 -2.64 46.23
C ASP A 198 -25.37 -2.06 45.23
N TRP A 199 -24.90 -1.44 44.15
CA TRP A 199 -25.78 -0.77 43.19
C TRP A 199 -26.65 -1.78 42.41
N PRO A 200 -27.87 -1.38 42.01
CA PRO A 200 -28.64 -2.13 41.02
C PRO A 200 -27.86 -2.30 39.70
N GLY A 201 -28.27 -3.26 38.86
CA GLY A 201 -27.60 -3.58 37.60
C GLY A 201 -27.40 -2.37 36.66
N PRO A 202 -28.45 -1.64 36.27
CA PRO A 202 -28.34 -0.52 35.33
C PRO A 202 -27.35 0.59 35.76
N PRO A 203 -27.40 1.17 36.98
CA PRO A 203 -26.44 2.20 37.38
C PRO A 203 -24.99 1.68 37.47
N PHE A 204 -24.79 0.41 37.87
CA PHE A 204 -23.46 -0.19 37.85
C PHE A 204 -22.91 -0.35 36.42
N LEU A 205 -23.73 -0.84 35.48
CA LEU A 205 -23.34 -0.98 34.07
C LEU A 205 -22.94 0.37 33.46
N TRP A 206 -23.62 1.45 33.82
CA TRP A 206 -23.24 2.80 33.40
C TRP A 206 -21.89 3.24 33.96
N LEU A 207 -21.66 3.04 35.27
CA LEU A 207 -20.38 3.34 35.90
C LEU A 207 -19.26 2.56 35.21
N ASP A 208 -19.42 1.24 35.07
CA ASP A 208 -18.44 0.36 34.44
C ASP A 208 -18.17 0.78 32.99
N GLY A 209 -19.22 1.08 32.22
CA GLY A 209 -19.10 1.57 30.85
C GLY A 209 -18.37 2.91 30.72
N ILE A 210 -18.63 3.86 31.62
CA ILE A 210 -17.92 5.15 31.67
C ILE A 210 -16.45 4.93 32.03
N LEU A 211 -16.17 4.13 33.05
CA LEU A 211 -14.80 3.82 33.48
C LEU A 211 -14.04 3.10 32.35
N ALA A 212 -14.68 2.16 31.66
CA ALA A 212 -14.12 1.49 30.47
C ALA A 212 -13.81 2.52 29.37
N ALA A 213 -14.77 3.39 29.02
CA ALA A 213 -14.56 4.43 28.02
C ALA A 213 -13.40 5.37 28.39
N VAL A 214 -13.31 5.79 29.66
CA VAL A 214 -12.21 6.63 30.17
C VAL A 214 -10.87 5.88 30.12
N ALA A 215 -10.82 4.62 30.55
CA ALA A 215 -9.59 3.82 30.50
C ALA A 215 -9.09 3.62 29.05
N LEU A 216 -10.00 3.36 28.12
CA LEU A 216 -9.68 3.27 26.69
C LEU A 216 -9.23 4.63 26.12
N LEU A 217 -9.90 5.73 26.50
CA LEU A 217 -9.52 7.09 26.11
C LEU A 217 -8.13 7.46 26.63
N VAL A 218 -7.81 7.13 27.89
CA VAL A 218 -6.46 7.29 28.46
C VAL A 218 -5.44 6.54 27.60
N GLY A 219 -5.74 5.30 27.19
CA GLY A 219 -4.91 4.55 26.25
C GLY A 219 -4.68 5.28 24.92
N VAL A 220 -5.73 5.81 24.30
CA VAL A 220 -5.64 6.59 23.05
C VAL A 220 -4.81 7.87 23.24
N VAL A 221 -5.05 8.62 24.31
CA VAL A 221 -4.34 9.88 24.60
C VAL A 221 -2.86 9.63 24.91
N LEU A 222 -2.54 8.63 25.72
CA LEU A 222 -1.15 8.27 26.02
C LEU A 222 -0.41 7.83 24.76
N ARG A 223 -1.05 7.03 23.88
CA ARG A 223 -0.48 6.69 22.58
C ARG A 223 -0.26 7.92 21.70
N ALA A 224 -1.21 8.85 21.65
CA ALA A 224 -1.08 10.09 20.89
C ALA A 224 0.08 10.96 21.41
N ARG A 225 0.21 11.12 22.72
CA ARG A 225 1.32 11.84 23.38
C ARG A 225 2.66 11.15 23.12
N CYS A 226 2.71 9.82 23.18
CA CYS A 226 3.90 9.03 22.85
C CYS A 226 4.36 9.26 21.40
N ARG A 227 3.45 9.60 20.49
CA ARG A 227 3.75 9.94 19.08
C ARG A 227 4.13 11.41 18.86
N GLN A 228 3.98 12.30 19.83
CA GLN A 228 4.39 13.70 19.66
C GLN A 228 5.92 13.80 19.74
N ALA A 229 6.55 14.39 18.72
CA ALA A 229 7.99 14.60 18.70
C ALA A 229 8.36 15.83 19.55
N VAL A 230 9.35 15.71 20.43
CA VAL A 230 9.76 16.78 21.37
C VAL A 230 10.77 17.74 20.73
N ARG A 231 11.53 17.32 19.70
CA ARG A 231 12.50 18.18 19.01
C ARG A 231 12.80 17.65 17.61
N MET A 232 12.81 18.53 16.62
CA MET A 232 13.25 18.18 15.26
C MET A 232 14.76 18.39 15.12
N VAL A 233 15.47 17.35 14.69
CA VAL A 233 16.80 17.48 14.08
C VAL A 233 16.60 17.41 12.56
N PRO A 234 17.19 18.32 11.76
CA PRO A 234 17.10 18.26 10.30
C PRO A 234 17.47 16.85 9.80
N SER A 235 16.55 16.22 9.10
CA SER A 235 16.69 14.84 8.64
C SER A 235 17.74 14.75 7.55
N SER A 236 18.90 14.16 7.86
CA SER A 236 19.73 13.47 6.87
C SER A 236 18.91 12.40 6.14
N ASP A 237 19.28 12.07 4.90
CA ASP A 237 18.61 11.01 4.14
C ASP A 237 18.53 9.71 4.95
N LEU A 238 17.32 9.16 5.06
CA LEU A 238 17.08 7.95 5.83
C LEU A 238 17.60 6.73 5.07
N GLY A 239 18.36 5.88 5.78
CA GLY A 239 18.84 4.61 5.25
C GLY A 239 17.70 3.59 5.07
N LEU A 240 17.97 2.51 4.34
CA LEU A 240 16.97 1.49 4.06
C LEU A 240 16.39 0.82 5.33
N PRO A 241 17.20 0.40 6.33
CA PRO A 241 16.68 -0.14 7.59
C PRO A 241 15.90 0.89 8.42
N GLU A 242 16.28 2.17 8.35
CA GLU A 242 15.59 3.25 9.06
C GLU A 242 14.17 3.44 8.53
N LEU A 243 14.02 3.47 7.20
CA LEU A 243 12.71 3.53 6.53
C LEU A 243 11.85 2.31 6.89
N ALA A 244 12.45 1.12 6.87
CA ALA A 244 11.79 -0.13 7.23
C ALA A 244 11.25 -0.08 8.67
N TYR A 245 12.08 0.35 9.62
CA TYR A 245 11.68 0.46 11.02
C TYR A 245 10.56 1.47 11.23
N LEU A 246 10.62 2.65 10.60
CA LEU A 246 9.57 3.66 10.72
C LEU A 246 8.25 3.20 10.08
N ALA A 247 8.31 2.43 8.99
CA ALA A 247 7.13 1.96 8.28
C ALA A 247 6.42 0.77 8.97
N GLY A 248 7.17 -0.17 9.55
CA GLY A 248 6.60 -1.40 10.11
C GLY A 248 7.36 -2.01 11.29
N GLY A 249 8.28 -1.27 11.90
CA GLY A 249 8.99 -1.69 13.11
C GLY A 249 9.99 -2.82 12.85
N PRO A 250 10.31 -3.63 13.89
CA PRO A 250 11.33 -4.67 13.79
C PRO A 250 10.99 -5.74 12.76
N ASP A 251 9.70 -6.06 12.59
CA ASP A 251 9.22 -7.02 11.61
C ASP A 251 9.59 -6.61 10.18
N ARG A 252 9.39 -5.33 9.85
CA ARG A 252 9.70 -4.79 8.53
C ARG A 252 11.22 -4.71 8.29
N VAL A 253 12.01 -4.42 9.32
CA VAL A 253 13.48 -4.46 9.21
C VAL A 253 13.95 -5.86 8.84
N ALA A 254 13.45 -6.89 9.52
CA ALA A 254 13.82 -8.27 9.20
C ALA A 254 13.35 -8.69 7.81
N ASP A 255 12.14 -8.30 7.41
CA ASP A 255 11.63 -8.61 6.07
C ASP A 255 12.50 -7.97 4.98
N VAL A 256 12.91 -6.72 5.16
CA VAL A 256 13.78 -5.99 4.22
C VAL A 256 15.16 -6.62 4.16
N THR A 257 15.72 -7.02 5.31
CA THR A 257 17.00 -7.75 5.37
C THR A 257 16.89 -9.09 4.64
N ALA A 258 15.82 -9.86 4.84
CA ALA A 258 15.59 -11.12 4.14
C ALA A 258 15.50 -10.91 2.61
N LEU A 259 14.76 -9.89 2.18
CA LEU A 259 14.66 -9.55 0.77
C LEU A 259 16.02 -9.10 0.19
N ALA A 260 16.78 -8.28 0.92
CA ALA A 260 18.10 -7.83 0.50
C ALA A 260 19.08 -9.01 0.34
N LEU A 261 19.09 -9.94 1.32
CA LEU A 261 19.87 -11.19 1.24
C LEU A 261 19.51 -11.99 -0.01
N HIS A 262 18.22 -12.11 -0.31
CA HIS A 262 17.75 -12.80 -1.51
C HIS A 262 18.21 -12.11 -2.80
N THR A 263 18.05 -10.79 -2.90
CA THR A 263 18.40 -10.03 -4.10
C THR A 263 19.91 -9.96 -4.35
N CYS A 264 20.72 -9.99 -3.28
CA CYS A 264 22.18 -9.98 -3.38
C CYS A 264 22.79 -11.38 -3.56
N GLY A 265 21.97 -12.44 -3.55
CA GLY A 265 22.44 -13.83 -3.62
C GLY A 265 23.02 -14.38 -2.32
N ALA A 266 22.98 -13.62 -1.22
CA ALA A 266 23.42 -14.04 0.12
C ALA A 266 22.39 -14.91 0.86
N GLY A 267 21.29 -15.26 0.19
CA GLY A 267 20.29 -16.19 0.68
C GLY A 267 19.26 -16.54 -0.38
N ASN A 268 18.48 -17.58 -0.14
CA ASN A 268 17.37 -17.97 -0.99
C ASN A 268 16.08 -18.05 -0.18
N ILE A 269 15.02 -17.38 -0.64
CA ILE A 269 13.69 -17.48 -0.06
C ILE A 269 12.91 -18.49 -0.89
N ASP A 270 12.49 -19.59 -0.26
CA ASP A 270 11.64 -20.59 -0.86
C ASP A 270 10.32 -20.69 -0.07
N PRO A 271 9.20 -20.15 -0.59
CA PRO A 271 7.88 -20.28 0.03
C PRO A 271 7.30 -21.68 -0.31
N PRO A 272 7.80 -22.77 0.31
CA PRO A 272 7.28 -23.21 1.62
C PRO A 272 8.33 -23.59 2.67
N ARG A 273 9.62 -23.62 2.31
CA ARG A 273 10.74 -24.15 3.12
C ARG A 273 11.41 -23.10 4.01
N GLY A 274 11.13 -21.81 3.77
CA GLY A 274 11.63 -20.71 4.58
C GLY A 274 12.74 -19.91 3.88
N LEU A 275 13.64 -19.32 4.65
CA LEU A 275 14.78 -18.55 4.17
C LEU A 275 16.04 -19.36 4.44
N TRP A 276 16.86 -19.64 3.43
CA TRP A 276 18.18 -20.23 3.63
C TRP A 276 19.26 -19.16 3.41
N VAL A 277 20.09 -18.92 4.42
CA VAL A 277 21.12 -17.87 4.37
C VAL A 277 22.48 -18.47 4.04
N SER A 278 23.13 -17.92 3.01
CA SER A 278 24.52 -18.16 2.64
C SER A 278 25.26 -16.83 2.68
N ALA A 279 25.58 -16.38 3.90
CA ALA A 279 26.06 -15.04 4.18
C ALA A 279 27.60 -14.96 4.22
N ARG A 280 28.35 -16.00 3.88
CA ARG A 280 29.82 -15.89 3.81
C ARG A 280 30.30 -15.45 2.42
N GLY A 281 31.10 -14.38 2.38
CA GLY A 281 31.83 -13.93 1.18
C GLY A 281 31.06 -13.06 0.18
N ILE A 282 29.76 -12.85 0.37
CA ILE A 282 28.94 -12.01 -0.52
C ILE A 282 28.78 -10.61 0.07
N ALA A 283 29.12 -9.56 -0.69
CA ALA A 283 28.96 -8.17 -0.25
C ALA A 283 27.48 -7.77 -0.16
N LEU A 284 27.07 -7.18 0.96
CA LEU A 284 25.74 -6.56 1.11
C LEU A 284 25.87 -5.04 1.09
N PRO A 285 24.76 -4.31 0.85
CA PRO A 285 24.74 -2.86 1.02
C PRO A 285 25.21 -2.47 2.43
N PRO A 286 26.01 -1.39 2.60
CA PRO A 286 26.58 -1.01 3.89
C PRO A 286 25.54 -0.89 5.02
N ASP A 287 24.36 -0.37 4.71
CA ASP A 287 23.26 -0.21 5.67
C ASP A 287 22.71 -1.56 6.19
N ILE A 288 22.74 -2.60 5.34
CA ILE A 288 22.22 -3.94 5.62
C ILE A 288 23.30 -4.83 6.24
N GLU A 289 24.58 -4.53 6.00
CA GLU A 289 25.73 -5.26 6.54
C GLU A 289 25.66 -5.39 8.07
N ALA A 290 25.23 -4.32 8.77
CA ALA A 290 25.03 -4.31 10.22
C ALA A 290 23.93 -5.29 10.72
N PHE A 291 23.11 -5.79 9.81
CA PHE A 291 22.03 -6.75 10.04
C PHE A 291 22.35 -8.12 9.40
N ARG A 292 23.60 -8.38 8.98
CA ARG A 292 23.99 -9.68 8.43
C ARG A 292 23.80 -10.78 9.48
N PRO A 293 23.00 -11.80 9.20
CA PRO A 293 22.80 -12.90 10.13
C PRO A 293 23.78 -14.06 9.81
N PRO A 294 23.99 -15.02 10.73
CA PRO A 294 24.85 -16.18 10.47
C PRO A 294 24.27 -17.14 9.42
N ASP A 295 25.13 -17.95 8.82
CA ASP A 295 24.71 -18.99 7.86
C ASP A 295 23.75 -20.01 8.48
N GLY A 296 22.92 -20.63 7.64
CA GLY A 296 22.08 -21.77 8.02
C GLY A 296 20.80 -21.43 8.80
N LEU A 297 20.45 -20.14 8.92
CA LEU A 297 19.10 -19.74 9.33
C LEU A 297 18.07 -20.30 8.36
N ALA A 298 16.90 -20.69 8.90
CA ALA A 298 15.84 -21.37 8.16
C ALA A 298 14.51 -20.61 8.15
N THR A 299 14.17 -19.85 9.20
CA THR A 299 12.81 -19.25 9.33
C THR A 299 12.81 -17.75 9.62
N ARG A 300 11.70 -17.09 9.25
CA ARG A 300 11.46 -15.66 9.51
C ARG A 300 11.50 -15.35 11.01
N GLY A 301 10.87 -16.16 11.84
CA GLY A 301 10.92 -16.01 13.30
C GLY A 301 12.32 -16.14 13.90
N GLN A 302 13.18 -17.01 13.34
CA GLN A 302 14.58 -17.08 13.76
C GLN A 302 15.35 -15.80 13.36
N LEU A 303 15.11 -15.29 12.16
CA LEU A 303 15.72 -14.03 11.71
C LEU A 303 15.32 -12.86 12.63
N LEU A 304 14.03 -12.73 12.95
CA LEU A 304 13.54 -11.69 13.87
C LEU A 304 14.24 -11.72 15.22
N ARG A 305 14.34 -12.91 15.84
CA ARG A 305 15.02 -13.07 17.13
C ARG A 305 16.51 -12.69 17.05
N ARG A 306 17.19 -13.03 15.95
CA ARG A 306 18.61 -12.69 15.76
C ARG A 306 18.84 -11.22 15.51
N LEU A 307 17.90 -10.56 14.81
CA LEU A 307 18.00 -9.13 14.51
C LEU A 307 17.49 -8.23 15.64
N ALA A 308 16.99 -8.78 16.75
CA ALA A 308 16.48 -8.00 17.88
C ALA A 308 17.50 -6.95 18.39
N GLY A 309 18.72 -7.38 18.72
CA GLY A 309 19.77 -6.48 19.23
C GLY A 309 20.21 -5.38 18.24
N PRO A 310 20.56 -5.69 16.98
CA PRO A 310 20.83 -4.68 15.95
C PRO A 310 19.66 -3.71 15.73
N THR A 311 18.42 -4.22 15.78
CA THR A 311 17.22 -3.41 15.56
C THR A 311 16.90 -2.49 16.74
N GLU A 312 17.20 -2.92 17.97
CA GLU A 312 17.10 -2.06 19.16
C GLU A 312 18.10 -0.89 19.08
N ARG A 313 19.35 -1.15 18.68
CA ARG A 313 20.35 -0.09 18.45
C ARG A 313 19.92 0.88 17.34
N LEU A 314 19.27 0.38 16.29
CA LEU A 314 18.66 1.24 15.25
C LEU A 314 17.54 2.11 15.84
N ALA A 315 16.65 1.51 16.64
CA ALA A 315 15.55 2.21 17.28
C ALA A 315 16.03 3.30 18.24
N GLU A 316 17.11 3.06 18.99
CA GLU A 316 17.72 4.05 19.88
C GLU A 316 18.28 5.25 19.10
N ARG A 317 18.97 5.01 17.99
CA ARG A 317 19.45 6.09 17.10
C ARG A 317 18.30 6.90 16.51
N LEU A 318 17.23 6.24 16.08
CA LEU A 318 16.02 6.90 15.57
C LEU A 318 15.28 7.67 16.67
N ALA A 319 15.27 7.16 17.90
CA ALA A 319 14.68 7.83 19.06
C ALA A 319 15.49 9.07 19.47
N ALA A 320 16.82 9.00 19.43
CA ALA A 320 17.70 10.15 19.65
C ALA A 320 17.45 11.28 18.63
N ARG A 321 17.06 10.93 17.40
CA ARG A 321 16.64 11.87 16.34
C ARG A 321 15.17 12.32 16.45
N GLY A 322 14.41 11.81 17.41
CA GLY A 322 12.98 12.13 17.60
C GLY A 322 12.03 11.46 16.59
N LEU A 323 12.49 10.48 15.81
CA LEU A 323 11.73 9.84 14.72
C LEU A 323 10.87 8.65 15.20
N CYS A 324 11.26 8.00 16.30
CA CYS A 324 10.43 6.99 16.95
C CYS A 324 10.44 7.18 18.48
N PRO A 325 9.40 6.71 19.21
CA PRO A 325 9.41 6.78 20.66
C PRO A 325 10.46 5.83 21.25
N SER A 326 11.05 6.17 22.39
CA SER A 326 12.02 5.29 23.06
C SER A 326 11.36 4.00 23.59
N ALA A 327 12.15 2.96 23.83
CA ALA A 327 11.65 1.71 24.41
C ALA A 327 10.93 1.94 25.75
N GLU A 328 11.47 2.84 26.57
CA GLU A 328 10.88 3.22 27.86
C GLU A 328 9.53 3.93 27.70
N GLN A 329 9.43 4.88 26.77
CA GLN A 329 8.17 5.57 26.50
C GLN A 329 7.08 4.60 26.00
N ARG A 330 7.44 3.66 25.13
CA ARG A 330 6.52 2.62 24.64
C ARG A 330 6.05 1.72 25.78
N ARG A 331 6.99 1.23 26.61
CA ARG A 331 6.71 0.36 27.75
C ARG A 331 5.81 1.06 28.77
N ARG A 332 6.16 2.28 29.17
CA ARG A 332 5.35 3.08 30.10
C ARG A 332 3.93 3.33 29.59
N THR A 333 3.79 3.65 28.30
CA THR A 333 2.48 3.85 27.65
C THR A 333 1.63 2.58 27.72
N LEU A 334 2.22 1.43 27.40
CA LEU A 334 1.54 0.13 27.41
C LEU A 334 1.15 -0.26 28.84
N VAL A 335 2.09 -0.20 29.79
CA VAL A 335 1.83 -0.54 31.20
C VAL A 335 0.72 0.33 31.79
N VAL A 336 0.82 1.66 31.67
CA VAL A 336 -0.20 2.56 32.24
C VAL A 336 -1.57 2.34 31.59
N SER A 337 -1.62 2.16 30.27
CA SER A 337 -2.88 1.91 29.58
C SER A 337 -3.51 0.56 29.95
N LEU A 338 -2.72 -0.50 30.03
CA LEU A 338 -3.23 -1.83 30.40
C LEU A 338 -3.60 -1.90 31.86
N SER A 339 -2.88 -1.23 32.76
CA SER A 339 -3.25 -1.12 34.17
C SER A 339 -4.60 -0.40 34.35
N ALA A 340 -4.88 0.64 33.56
CA ALA A 340 -6.18 1.32 33.59
C ALA A 340 -7.32 0.38 33.16
N VAL A 341 -7.13 -0.39 32.09
CA VAL A 341 -8.13 -1.40 31.64
C VAL A 341 -8.28 -2.52 32.66
N ALA A 342 -7.17 -3.02 33.21
CA ALA A 342 -7.18 -4.09 34.22
C ALA A 342 -7.94 -3.68 35.49
N LEU A 343 -7.83 -2.42 35.91
CA LEU A 343 -8.57 -1.90 37.07
C LEU A 343 -10.09 -1.92 36.83
N VAL A 344 -10.54 -1.54 35.63
CA VAL A 344 -11.97 -1.60 35.25
C VAL A 344 -12.46 -3.04 35.22
N LEU A 345 -11.69 -3.95 34.60
CA LEU A 345 -12.04 -5.37 34.56
C LEU A 345 -12.07 -6.01 35.95
N ALA A 346 -11.18 -5.60 36.85
CA ALA A 346 -11.18 -6.06 38.23
C ALA A 346 -12.45 -5.63 38.98
N LEU A 347 -12.92 -4.40 38.76
CA LEU A 347 -14.19 -3.92 39.33
C LEU A 347 -15.39 -4.71 38.78
N GLY A 348 -15.45 -4.93 37.47
CA GLY A 348 -16.47 -5.76 36.84
C GLY A 348 -16.48 -7.19 37.38
N LEU A 349 -15.30 -7.80 37.53
CA LEU A 349 -15.15 -9.13 38.11
C LEU A 349 -15.60 -9.18 39.58
N ALA A 350 -15.25 -8.17 40.38
CA ALA A 350 -15.71 -8.06 41.77
C ALA A 350 -17.24 -7.98 41.85
N LYS A 351 -17.90 -7.28 40.92
CA LYS A 351 -19.36 -7.24 40.85
C LYS A 351 -19.97 -8.58 40.46
N VAL A 352 -19.39 -9.30 39.50
CA VAL A 352 -19.83 -10.65 39.13
C VAL A 352 -19.73 -11.58 40.33
N ALA A 353 -18.61 -11.54 41.06
CA ALA A 353 -18.42 -12.34 42.27
C ALA A 353 -19.41 -11.97 43.39
N TRP A 354 -19.67 -10.67 43.60
CA TRP A 354 -20.62 -10.18 44.60
C TRP A 354 -22.05 -10.66 44.36
N VAL A 355 -22.45 -10.75 43.10
CA VAL A 355 -23.80 -11.12 42.67
C VAL A 355 -23.93 -12.64 42.46
N ALA A 356 -22.82 -13.38 42.53
CA ALA A 356 -22.80 -14.83 42.38
C ALA A 356 -23.72 -15.49 43.42
N GLY A 357 -24.56 -16.44 42.98
CA GLY A 357 -25.51 -17.12 43.85
C GLY A 357 -26.82 -16.38 44.13
N THR A 358 -26.98 -15.12 43.69
CA THR A 358 -28.24 -14.36 43.89
C THR A 358 -29.28 -14.54 42.78
N GLY A 359 -28.96 -15.30 41.72
CA GLY A 359 -29.85 -15.53 40.56
C GLY A 359 -30.03 -14.33 39.63
N ARG A 360 -29.36 -13.20 39.89
CA ARG A 360 -29.46 -11.98 39.07
C ARG A 360 -28.66 -12.12 37.76
N PRO A 361 -29.16 -11.59 36.63
CA PRO A 361 -28.47 -11.69 35.35
C PRO A 361 -27.20 -10.83 35.30
N VAL A 362 -26.07 -11.44 34.90
CA VAL A 362 -24.75 -10.77 34.74
C VAL A 362 -24.29 -10.67 33.28
N GLY A 363 -25.07 -11.19 32.33
CA GLY A 363 -24.64 -11.32 30.92
C GLY A 363 -24.23 -10.01 30.25
N TYR A 364 -24.96 -8.92 30.50
CA TYR A 364 -24.61 -7.59 29.95
C TYR A 364 -23.26 -7.07 30.45
N LEU A 365 -22.93 -7.31 31.73
CA LEU A 365 -21.64 -6.91 32.32
C LEU A 365 -20.49 -7.71 31.70
N VAL A 366 -20.66 -9.03 31.58
CA VAL A 366 -19.66 -9.90 30.94
C VAL A 366 -19.44 -9.48 29.48
N GLY A 367 -20.52 -9.17 28.74
CA GLY A 367 -20.43 -8.66 27.37
C GLY A 367 -19.66 -7.34 27.27
N LEU A 368 -19.89 -6.40 28.18
CA LEU A 368 -19.17 -5.13 28.26
C LEU A 368 -17.67 -5.31 28.56
N MET A 369 -17.33 -6.22 29.47
CA MET A 369 -15.93 -6.58 29.77
C MET A 369 -15.22 -7.17 28.54
N ILE A 370 -15.87 -8.10 27.84
CA ILE A 370 -15.33 -8.69 26.60
C ILE A 370 -15.13 -7.61 25.53
N ALA A 371 -16.12 -6.74 25.32
CA ALA A 371 -16.01 -5.64 24.37
C ALA A 371 -14.84 -4.69 24.73
N THR A 372 -14.65 -4.39 26.01
CA THR A 372 -13.54 -3.56 26.49
C THR A 372 -12.19 -4.21 26.19
N VAL A 373 -12.04 -5.51 26.43
CA VAL A 373 -10.82 -6.28 26.09
C VAL A 373 -10.57 -6.24 24.58
N ILE A 374 -11.59 -6.48 23.76
CA ILE A 374 -11.45 -6.44 22.29
C ILE A 374 -10.98 -5.06 21.83
N VAL A 375 -11.60 -3.98 22.32
CA VAL A 375 -11.19 -2.62 21.95
C VAL A 375 -9.78 -2.31 22.45
N ALA A 376 -9.40 -2.73 23.65
CA ALA A 376 -8.04 -2.58 24.17
C ALA A 376 -7.01 -3.32 23.31
N ILE A 377 -7.33 -4.55 22.87
CA ILE A 377 -6.50 -5.31 21.92
C ILE A 377 -6.38 -4.53 20.61
N VAL A 378 -7.49 -4.06 20.02
CA VAL A 378 -7.45 -3.28 18.76
C VAL A 378 -6.61 -2.02 18.89
N ILE A 379 -6.65 -1.32 20.02
CA ILE A 379 -5.83 -0.12 20.28
C ILE A 379 -4.33 -0.47 20.34
N HIS A 380 -3.96 -1.63 20.90
CA HIS A 380 -2.57 -1.99 21.20
C HIS A 380 -1.94 -3.03 20.29
N ILE A 381 -2.71 -3.68 19.40
CA ILE A 381 -2.23 -4.72 18.49
C ILE A 381 -1.14 -4.20 17.54
N ARG A 382 -1.21 -2.91 17.16
CA ARG A 382 -0.17 -2.26 16.35
C ARG A 382 0.82 -1.53 17.25
N PRO A 383 2.11 -1.91 17.27
CA PRO A 383 3.11 -1.22 18.07
C PRO A 383 3.30 0.23 17.60
N ILE A 384 3.66 1.12 18.53
CA ILE A 384 3.99 2.50 18.20
C ILE A 384 5.44 2.53 17.68
N THR A 385 5.60 2.43 16.37
CA THR A 385 6.93 2.39 15.74
C THR A 385 7.45 3.77 15.35
N CYS A 386 6.57 4.76 15.26
CA CYS A 386 6.86 6.02 14.59
C CYS A 386 6.19 7.23 15.26
N THR A 387 6.95 8.31 15.48
CA THR A 387 6.41 9.60 15.93
C THR A 387 5.76 10.35 14.76
N THR A 388 5.13 11.49 15.05
CA THR A 388 4.63 12.44 14.06
C THR A 388 5.75 12.96 13.15
N ALA A 389 6.92 13.29 13.71
CA ALA A 389 8.09 13.71 12.93
C ALA A 389 8.63 12.56 12.06
N GLY A 390 8.72 11.35 12.61
CA GLY A 390 9.10 10.15 11.84
C GLY A 390 8.14 9.87 10.69
N ALA A 391 6.83 10.03 10.93
CA ALA A 391 5.80 9.81 9.91
C ALA A 391 5.92 10.85 8.80
N GLN A 392 6.13 12.12 9.15
CA GLN A 392 6.39 13.17 8.17
C GLN A 392 7.68 12.92 7.38
N ALA A 393 8.75 12.45 8.03
CA ALA A 393 9.99 12.11 7.33
C ALA A 393 9.77 10.95 6.33
N LEU A 394 9.03 9.92 6.75
CA LEU A 394 8.65 8.79 5.90
C LEU A 394 7.78 9.23 4.72
N ASP A 395 6.79 10.09 4.97
CA ASP A 395 5.89 10.61 3.94
C ASP A 395 6.63 11.55 2.97
N ARG A 396 7.60 12.34 3.44
CA ARG A 396 8.50 13.11 2.56
C ARG A 396 9.33 12.20 1.67
N HIS A 397 9.85 11.07 2.17
CA HIS A 397 10.57 10.11 1.34
C HIS A 397 9.64 9.42 0.34
N ARG A 398 8.43 9.05 0.74
CA ARG A 398 7.40 8.51 -0.17
C ARG A 398 7.03 9.50 -1.27
N ALA A 399 6.82 10.77 -0.93
CA ALA A 399 6.48 11.81 -1.88
C ALA A 399 7.65 12.10 -2.85
N ARG A 400 8.88 12.23 -2.34
CA ARG A 400 10.09 12.44 -3.16
C ARG A 400 10.35 11.29 -4.14
N HIS A 401 9.98 10.06 -3.78
CA HIS A 401 10.19 8.87 -4.60
C HIS A 401 8.86 8.17 -4.95
N ALA A 402 7.83 8.96 -5.26
CA ALA A 402 6.48 8.45 -5.47
C ALA A 402 6.37 7.48 -6.66
N ARG A 403 7.18 7.65 -7.70
CA ARG A 403 7.27 6.70 -8.82
C ARG A 403 7.90 5.39 -8.37
N ALA A 404 9.08 5.41 -7.75
CA ALA A 404 9.75 4.21 -7.25
C ALA A 404 8.89 3.43 -6.23
N ALA A 405 8.10 4.12 -5.41
CA ALA A 405 7.17 3.48 -4.48
C ALA A 405 6.00 2.76 -5.18
N ARG A 406 5.56 3.25 -6.35
CA ARG A 406 4.41 2.72 -7.11
C ARG A 406 4.81 1.71 -8.20
N ALA A 407 5.95 1.96 -8.85
CA ALA A 407 6.50 1.20 -9.96
C ALA A 407 8.03 1.10 -9.83
N PRO A 408 8.52 0.30 -8.87
CA PRO A 408 9.96 0.19 -8.59
C PRO A 408 10.70 -0.51 -9.74
N LEU A 409 11.85 0.06 -10.12
CA LEU A 409 12.89 -0.66 -10.86
C LEU A 409 13.49 -1.75 -9.98
N ARG A 410 14.18 -2.72 -10.59
CA ARG A 410 14.75 -3.89 -9.89
C ARG A 410 15.56 -3.51 -8.63
N HIS A 411 16.40 -2.49 -8.73
CA HIS A 411 17.24 -2.00 -7.64
C HIS A 411 16.48 -1.16 -6.59
N GLU A 412 15.27 -0.69 -6.91
CA GLU A 412 14.41 0.10 -6.01
C GLU A 412 13.42 -0.78 -5.23
N ILE A 413 13.29 -2.06 -5.58
CA ILE A 413 12.35 -3.00 -4.93
C ILE A 413 12.58 -3.08 -3.41
N PRO A 414 13.82 -3.20 -2.87
CA PRO A 414 14.02 -3.20 -1.43
C PRO A 414 13.50 -1.93 -0.76
N PHE A 415 13.65 -0.77 -1.39
CA PHE A 415 13.13 0.50 -0.91
C PHE A 415 11.59 0.55 -0.91
N ALA A 416 10.95 0.20 -2.04
CA ALA A 416 9.50 0.14 -2.12
C ALA A 416 8.92 -0.85 -1.10
N PHE A 417 9.60 -1.98 -0.89
CA PHE A 417 9.26 -2.97 0.11
C PHE A 417 9.45 -2.48 1.54
N ALA A 418 10.49 -1.69 1.84
CA ALA A 418 10.64 -1.05 3.15
C ALA A 418 9.46 -0.11 3.46
N LEU A 419 8.95 0.62 2.46
CA LEU A 419 7.86 1.57 2.61
C LEU A 419 6.46 0.95 2.66
N GLY A 420 6.21 -0.08 1.83
CA GLY A 420 4.88 -0.65 1.57
C GLY A 420 4.73 -2.14 1.94
N GLY A 421 5.81 -2.79 2.35
CA GLY A 421 5.83 -4.21 2.68
C GLY A 421 5.59 -5.13 1.49
N ALA A 422 5.03 -6.31 1.75
CA ALA A 422 4.77 -7.34 0.73
C ALA A 422 3.84 -6.90 -0.40
N ALA A 423 3.07 -5.82 -0.22
CA ALA A 423 2.30 -5.23 -1.30
C ALA A 423 3.19 -4.64 -2.41
N ALA A 424 4.39 -4.15 -2.08
CA ALA A 424 5.33 -3.59 -3.05
C ALA A 424 5.94 -4.62 -4.01
N LEU A 425 5.84 -5.92 -3.69
CA LEU A 425 6.25 -7.00 -4.60
C LEU A 425 5.13 -7.38 -5.58
N ALA A 426 3.92 -6.83 -5.42
CA ALA A 426 2.82 -7.12 -6.34
C ALA A 426 3.16 -6.57 -7.73
N GLY A 427 3.00 -7.41 -8.74
CA GLY A 427 3.36 -7.05 -10.10
C GLY A 427 4.87 -6.84 -10.28
N THR A 428 5.75 -7.41 -9.45
CA THR A 428 7.20 -7.47 -9.73
C THR A 428 7.63 -8.91 -9.95
N GLU A 429 8.88 -9.13 -10.37
CA GLU A 429 9.44 -10.48 -10.49
C GLU A 429 9.49 -11.25 -9.16
N PHE A 430 9.43 -10.54 -8.03
CA PHE A 430 9.40 -11.12 -6.68
C PHE A 430 7.98 -11.36 -6.15
N ALA A 431 6.95 -11.27 -7.01
CA ALA A 431 5.55 -11.46 -6.60
C ALA A 431 5.30 -12.82 -5.93
N SER A 432 6.04 -13.86 -6.32
CA SER A 432 5.97 -15.21 -5.72
C SER A 432 6.41 -15.22 -4.26
N LEU A 433 7.37 -14.36 -3.87
CA LEU A 433 7.91 -14.25 -2.52
C LEU A 433 6.92 -13.64 -1.54
N ARG A 434 5.86 -12.97 -2.01
CA ARG A 434 4.82 -12.36 -1.15
C ARG A 434 4.26 -13.34 -0.13
N ARG A 435 4.13 -14.62 -0.49
CA ARG A 435 3.63 -15.66 0.40
C ARG A 435 4.50 -15.75 1.66
N PHE A 436 5.82 -15.79 1.53
CA PHE A 436 6.74 -15.85 2.66
C PHE A 436 6.55 -14.71 3.68
N PHE A 437 6.28 -13.49 3.20
CA PHE A 437 6.12 -12.32 4.07
C PHE A 437 4.69 -12.17 4.64
N VAL A 438 3.67 -12.70 3.97
CA VAL A 438 2.26 -12.56 4.38
C VAL A 438 1.80 -13.72 5.27
N THR A 439 2.17 -14.96 4.96
CA THR A 439 1.61 -16.15 5.66
C THR A 439 2.13 -16.35 7.07
N ASP A 440 3.24 -15.71 7.43
CA ASP A 440 3.86 -15.80 8.77
C ASP A 440 3.67 -14.50 9.59
N SER A 441 2.85 -13.57 9.06
CA SER A 441 2.39 -12.38 9.77
C SER A 441 1.12 -12.71 10.55
N GLY A 442 1.29 -13.29 11.75
CA GLY A 442 0.21 -13.39 12.73
C GLY A 442 -0.23 -11.99 13.19
N GLY A 443 -1.11 -11.34 12.43
CA GLY A 443 -1.59 -10.00 12.70
C GLY A 443 -2.49 -9.51 11.56
N GLY A 444 -3.80 -9.57 11.78
CA GLY A 444 -4.83 -9.40 10.76
C GLY A 444 -4.74 -8.08 9.98
N ASP A 445 -4.54 -8.21 8.67
CA ASP A 445 -5.09 -7.29 7.69
C ASP A 445 -6.40 -7.89 7.19
N GLY A 446 -7.50 -7.40 7.76
CA GLY A 446 -8.84 -7.67 7.29
C GLY A 446 -9.05 -7.03 5.92
N SER A 447 -8.71 -7.77 4.86
CA SER A 447 -9.40 -7.64 3.57
C SER A 447 -10.35 -8.82 3.47
N GLY A 448 -11.66 -8.55 3.50
CA GLY A 448 -12.68 -9.57 3.40
C GLY A 448 -12.55 -10.32 2.09
N SER A 449 -12.03 -11.55 2.15
CA SER A 449 -12.29 -12.56 1.14
C SER A 449 -13.71 -13.03 1.34
N ALA A 450 -14.65 -12.51 0.55
CA ALA A 450 -15.83 -13.28 0.22
C ALA A 450 -15.37 -14.43 -0.68
N GLY A 451 -15.58 -15.65 -0.18
CA GLY A 451 -15.37 -16.88 -0.92
C GLY A 451 -16.40 -17.10 -2.01
N ASP A 452 -16.11 -18.14 -2.79
CA ASP A 452 -16.90 -18.83 -3.81
C ASP A 452 -16.78 -18.19 -5.19
N GLY A 453 -16.38 -18.91 -6.25
CA GLY A 453 -16.56 -20.33 -6.55
C GLY A 453 -17.06 -20.36 -7.99
N GLY A 454 -16.24 -20.81 -8.94
CA GLY A 454 -16.60 -20.79 -10.36
C GLY A 454 -15.40 -20.67 -11.29
N SER A 455 -14.80 -21.82 -11.60
CA SER A 455 -14.00 -22.01 -12.81
C SER A 455 -14.90 -21.83 -14.03
N GLY A 456 -14.72 -20.71 -14.74
CA GLY A 456 -15.34 -20.47 -16.04
C GLY A 456 -14.33 -19.76 -16.92
N GLY A 457 -13.76 -20.50 -17.86
CA GLY A 457 -12.95 -19.92 -18.93
C GLY A 457 -13.83 -18.97 -19.76
N GLY A 458 -13.42 -17.72 -19.83
CA GLY A 458 -14.03 -16.71 -20.68
C GLY A 458 -12.93 -15.74 -21.11
N GLY A 459 -12.47 -15.89 -22.35
CA GLY A 459 -11.47 -15.01 -22.96
C GLY A 459 -11.98 -13.58 -22.97
N GLY A 460 -11.25 -12.70 -22.29
CA GLY A 460 -11.39 -11.26 -22.38
C GLY A 460 -10.03 -10.68 -22.76
N CYS A 461 -9.97 -10.13 -23.97
CA CYS A 461 -8.83 -9.43 -24.55
C CYS A 461 -8.43 -8.20 -23.72
N GLY A 462 -7.59 -8.42 -22.71
CA GLY A 462 -6.68 -7.43 -22.14
C GLY A 462 -5.26 -7.84 -22.52
N GLY A 463 -4.93 -7.71 -23.81
CA GLY A 463 -3.63 -8.09 -24.32
C GLY A 463 -2.57 -7.13 -23.81
N CYS A 464 -1.63 -7.58 -23.00
CA CYS A 464 -0.47 -6.77 -22.64
C CYS A 464 0.38 -6.57 -23.91
N GLY A 465 0.20 -5.44 -24.59
CA GLY A 465 1.05 -5.03 -25.71
C GLY A 465 2.34 -4.37 -25.25
N GLY A 466 3.46 -4.79 -25.81
CA GLY A 466 4.70 -4.00 -25.83
C GLY A 466 4.88 -3.44 -27.23
N GLY A 467 5.41 -2.24 -27.35
CA GLY A 467 5.75 -1.64 -28.65
C GLY A 467 7.21 -1.19 -28.68
N GLY A 468 7.89 -1.46 -29.80
CA GLY A 468 9.20 -0.92 -30.15
C GLY A 468 9.18 -0.39 -31.58
N GLY A 469 9.99 0.63 -31.87
CA GLY A 469 10.25 1.06 -33.24
C GLY A 469 11.39 0.25 -33.85
N ASP A 470 11.22 -0.20 -35.09
CA ASP A 470 12.27 -0.83 -35.90
C ASP A 470 13.28 0.21 -36.43
#